data_AF-A0A929W515-F1
#
_entry.id   AF-A0A929W515-F1
#
_cell.length_a   1.000
_cell.length_b   1.000
_cell.length_c   1.000
_cell.angle_alpha   90.00
_cell.angle_beta   90.00
_cell.angle_gamma   90.00
#
_symmetry.space_group_name_H-M   'P 1'
#
loop_
_entity.id
_entity.type
_entity.pdbx_description
1 polymer ?
#
loop_
_entity_poly.entity_id
_entity_poly.type
_entity_poly.pdbx_seq_one_letter_code
_entity_poly.pdbx_strand_id
1 'polypeptide(L)'
;MNEQRDTTFSILKALAILLVVTAHAAAPTYLSRFAYMVSVPAFFVCAGYFFNPQYLQQKGTFVVRRARRLYLPFVKWSLLFLVLHNLFFPLGLLSETYGNAAGGVTHPYDWTTAMQNLWSIVFNMSGYDVFLAGAFWFFRALFLSSIAFLLLFKGATCIKWLKNPTLQVAAVGTLTLLLAIWQSFDGLRITGVAQGGYRELMGITFMSIGFL
;
A
#
# COMPACT_ATOMS: atom_id res chain seq x y z
N MET A 1 -15.64 -0.47 26.78
CA MET A 1 -14.25 -0.74 27.19
C MET A 1 -13.36 0.24 26.46
N ASN A 2 -12.68 1.14 27.17
CA ASN A 2 -11.59 1.91 26.59
C ASN A 2 -10.48 0.92 26.26
N GLU A 3 -10.31 0.57 24.98
CA GLU A 3 -9.12 -0.15 24.54
C GLU A 3 -7.92 0.76 24.82
N GLN A 4 -7.16 0.41 25.86
CA GLN A 4 -5.95 1.12 26.23
C GLN A 4 -4.97 0.98 25.05
N ARG A 5 -4.64 2.10 24.42
CA ARG A 5 -3.74 2.15 23.27
C ARG A 5 -2.40 1.49 23.65
N ASP A 6 -2.06 0.41 22.95
CA ASP A 6 -0.78 -0.26 23.15
C ASP A 6 0.37 0.69 22.76
N THR A 7 1.18 1.03 23.76
CA THR A 7 2.33 1.93 23.62
C THR A 7 3.43 1.30 22.78
N THR A 8 3.60 -0.02 22.84
CA THR A 8 4.62 -0.77 22.07
C THR A 8 4.37 -0.63 20.58
N PHE A 9 3.14 -0.88 20.13
CA PHE A 9 2.78 -0.72 18.70
C PHE A 9 2.74 0.74 18.27
N SER A 10 2.49 1.67 19.19
CA SER A 10 2.60 3.10 18.91
C SER A 10 4.05 3.50 18.63
N ILE A 11 4.99 3.02 19.44
CA ILE A 11 6.44 3.25 19.27
C ILE A 11 6.92 2.58 17.98
N LEU A 12 6.54 1.33 17.71
CA LEU A 12 6.90 0.61 16.49
C LEU A 12 6.48 1.38 15.23
N LYS A 13 5.24 1.87 15.19
CA LYS A 13 4.74 2.68 14.06
C LYS A 13 5.51 4.00 13.94
N ALA A 14 5.83 4.66 15.06
CA ALA A 14 6.63 5.88 15.04
C ALA A 14 8.03 5.64 14.47
N LEU A 15 8.72 4.57 14.90
CA LEU A 15 10.02 4.17 14.37
C LEU A 15 9.95 3.85 12.87
N ALA A 16 8.91 3.13 12.43
CA ALA A 16 8.71 2.85 11.01
C ALA A 16 8.52 4.14 10.18
N ILE A 17 7.75 5.11 10.68
CA ILE A 17 7.60 6.43 10.02
C ILE A 17 8.93 7.17 9.95
N LEU A 18 9.70 7.20 11.05
CA LEU A 18 11.02 7.84 11.07
C LEU A 18 11.96 7.22 10.03
N LEU A 19 11.96 5.89 9.90
CA LEU A 19 12.74 5.19 8.88
C LEU A 19 12.31 5.60 7.46
N VAL A 20 11.00 5.71 7.17
CA VAL A 20 10.51 6.19 5.87
C VAL A 20 11.02 7.60 5.58
N VAL A 21 10.94 8.51 6.56
CA VAL A 21 11.41 9.89 6.41
C VAL A 21 12.91 9.91 6.13
N THR A 22 13.70 9.19 6.93
CA THR A 22 15.15 9.06 6.72
C THR A 22 15.48 8.55 5.31
N ALA A 23 14.76 7.55 4.81
CA ALA A 23 15.00 6.98 3.49
C ALA A 23 14.80 7.97 2.33
N HIS A 24 13.95 8.99 2.53
CA HIS A 24 13.66 10.04 1.56
C HIS A 24 14.46 11.34 1.80
N ALA A 25 15.04 11.53 2.99
CA ALA A 25 15.80 12.72 3.37
C ALA A 25 17.27 12.69 2.90
N ALA A 26 17.52 12.24 1.66
CA ALA A 26 18.87 12.12 1.07
C ALA A 26 19.86 11.26 1.89
N ALA A 27 19.37 10.25 2.61
CA ALA A 27 20.23 9.31 3.31
C ALA A 27 21.11 8.48 2.35
N PRO A 28 22.26 7.96 2.81
CA PRO A 28 23.08 7.03 2.03
C PRO A 28 22.26 5.84 1.54
N THR A 29 22.54 5.37 0.31
CA THR A 29 21.75 4.33 -0.37
C THR A 29 21.54 3.06 0.46
N TYR A 30 22.56 2.61 1.21
CA TYR A 30 22.44 1.43 2.06
C TYR A 30 21.42 1.63 3.20
N LEU A 31 21.38 2.83 3.78
CA LEU A 31 20.47 3.18 4.87
C LEU A 31 19.04 3.33 4.35
N SER A 32 18.85 3.97 3.19
CA SER A 32 17.53 4.05 2.57
C SER A 32 16.97 2.67 2.20
N ARG A 33 17.81 1.78 1.64
CA ARG A 33 17.40 0.40 1.34
C ARG A 33 16.99 -0.37 2.60
N PHE A 34 17.80 -0.31 3.65
CA PHE A 34 17.46 -0.91 4.93
C PHE A 34 16.15 -0.36 5.50
N ALA A 35 16.00 0.96 5.51
CA ALA A 35 14.79 1.62 5.99
C ALA A 35 13.55 1.18 5.21
N TYR A 36 13.62 1.03 3.88
CA TYR A 36 12.50 0.50 3.08
C TYR A 36 12.20 -0.97 3.36
N MET A 37 13.24 -1.80 3.57
CA MET A 37 13.07 -3.22 3.89
C MET A 37 12.38 -3.44 5.24
N VAL A 38 12.52 -2.51 6.19
CA VAL A 38 11.93 -2.66 7.53
C VAL A 38 10.60 -1.91 7.67
N SER A 39 10.54 -0.65 7.24
CA SER A 39 9.39 0.22 7.52
C SER A 39 8.11 -0.23 6.83
N VAL A 40 8.18 -0.56 5.54
CA VAL A 40 6.99 -0.97 4.78
C VAL A 40 6.41 -2.28 5.32
N PRO A 41 7.19 -3.36 5.50
CA PRO A 41 6.67 -4.59 6.12
C PRO A 41 6.12 -4.38 7.52
N ALA A 42 6.75 -3.53 8.35
CA ALA A 42 6.28 -3.27 9.71
C ALA A 42 4.82 -2.75 9.76
N PHE A 43 4.43 -1.90 8.81
CA PHE A 43 3.04 -1.43 8.74
C PHE A 43 2.06 -2.53 8.33
N PHE A 44 2.44 -3.43 7.42
CA PHE A 44 1.61 -4.58 7.03
C PHE A 44 1.50 -5.60 8.17
N VAL A 45 2.61 -5.90 8.86
CA VAL A 45 2.61 -6.74 10.07
C VAL A 45 1.67 -6.15 11.13
N CYS A 46 1.77 -4.85 11.42
CA CYS A 46 0.84 -4.19 12.31
C CYS A 46 -0.63 -4.33 11.83
N ALA A 47 -0.87 -4.19 10.53
CA ALA A 47 -2.22 -4.32 9.98
C ALA A 47 -2.80 -5.74 10.13
N GLY A 48 -1.94 -6.76 10.07
CA GLY A 48 -2.26 -8.16 10.36
C GLY A 48 -2.52 -8.42 11.84
N TYR A 49 -1.65 -7.91 12.71
CA TYR A 49 -1.77 -8.04 14.16
C TYR A 49 -3.10 -7.49 14.70
N PHE A 50 -3.51 -6.31 14.20
CA PHE A 50 -4.79 -5.70 14.58
C PHE A 50 -5.99 -6.25 13.79
N PHE A 51 -5.81 -7.29 12.97
CA PHE A 51 -6.91 -7.90 12.25
C PHE A 51 -7.74 -8.79 13.18
N ASN A 52 -9.02 -8.47 13.34
CA ASN A 52 -9.95 -9.24 14.15
C ASN A 52 -10.82 -10.15 13.25
N PRO A 53 -10.81 -11.49 13.44
CA PRO A 53 -11.65 -12.41 12.68
C PRO A 53 -13.16 -12.11 12.71
N GLN A 54 -13.64 -11.41 13.75
CA GLN A 54 -15.04 -10.95 13.85
C GLN A 54 -15.46 -10.05 12.68
N TYR A 55 -14.51 -9.42 11.98
CA TYR A 55 -14.79 -8.67 10.75
C TYR A 55 -15.41 -9.53 9.64
N LEU A 56 -15.26 -10.86 9.67
CA LEU A 56 -15.94 -11.77 8.74
C LEU A 56 -17.47 -11.71 8.86
N GLN A 57 -17.99 -11.41 10.04
CA GLN A 57 -19.43 -11.27 10.29
C GLN A 57 -19.93 -9.85 9.98
N GLN A 58 -19.04 -8.84 10.07
CA GLN A 58 -19.35 -7.42 9.83
C GLN A 58 -18.85 -6.94 8.45
N LYS A 59 -19.21 -7.66 7.38
CA LYS A 59 -18.61 -7.53 6.03
C LYS A 59 -18.63 -6.11 5.47
N GLY A 60 -19.72 -5.36 5.62
CA GLY A 60 -19.82 -3.99 5.11
C GLY A 60 -18.96 -3.00 5.90
N THR A 61 -18.84 -3.20 7.20
CA THR A 61 -18.19 -2.25 8.11
C THR A 61 -16.67 -2.20 7.90
N PHE A 62 -16.02 -3.34 7.65
CA PHE A 62 -14.57 -3.38 7.47
C PHE A 62 -14.11 -2.66 6.19
N VAL A 63 -14.72 -3.00 5.04
CA VAL A 63 -14.37 -2.39 3.74
C VAL A 63 -14.65 -0.89 3.76
N VAL A 64 -15.80 -0.46 4.29
CA VAL A 64 -16.15 0.96 4.41
C VAL A 64 -15.16 1.70 5.31
N ARG A 65 -14.76 1.13 6.45
CA ARG A 65 -13.75 1.74 7.34
C ARG A 65 -12.39 1.87 6.64
N ARG A 66 -11.96 0.85 5.91
CA ARG A 66 -10.70 0.88 5.13
C ARG A 66 -10.77 1.91 4.01
N ALA A 67 -11.89 1.98 3.28
CA ALA A 67 -12.09 2.96 2.23
C ALA A 67 -12.05 4.39 2.78
N ARG A 68 -12.73 4.67 3.90
CA ARG A 68 -12.69 6.00 4.54
C ARG A 68 -11.30 6.41 5.01
N ARG A 69 -10.47 5.46 5.46
CA ARG A 69 -9.13 5.74 6.00
C ARG A 69 -8.02 5.75 4.95
N LEU A 70 -8.18 5.04 3.84
CA LEU A 70 -7.14 4.86 2.83
C LEU A 70 -7.57 5.40 1.46
N TYR A 71 -8.69 4.93 0.92
CA TYR A 71 -9.16 5.34 -0.40
C TYR A 71 -9.53 6.84 -0.45
N LEU A 72 -10.34 7.33 0.49
CA LEU A 72 -10.78 8.73 0.47
C LEU A 72 -9.61 9.72 0.65
N PRO A 73 -8.67 9.55 1.59
CA PRO A 73 -7.51 10.42 1.68
C PRO A 73 -6.65 10.36 0.43
N PHE A 74 -6.42 9.16 -0.12
CA PHE A 74 -5.69 8.99 -1.37
C PHE A 74 -6.33 9.80 -2.50
N VAL A 75 -7.64 9.65 -2.73
CA VAL A 75 -8.34 10.36 -3.81
C VAL A 75 -8.31 11.86 -3.57
N LYS A 76 -8.65 12.31 -2.35
CA LYS A 76 -8.66 13.74 -2.00
C LYS A 76 -7.34 14.43 -2.33
N TRP A 77 -6.22 13.86 -1.87
CA TRP A 77 -4.91 14.47 -2.07
C TRP A 77 -4.40 14.31 -3.51
N SER A 78 -4.68 13.18 -4.16
CA SER A 78 -4.29 12.99 -5.56
C SER A 78 -5.03 13.97 -6.48
N LEU A 79 -6.32 14.22 -6.24
CA LEU A 79 -7.09 15.20 -7.00
C LEU A 79 -6.61 16.64 -6.75
N LEU A 80 -6.26 16.97 -5.51
CA LEU A 80 -5.69 18.27 -5.20
C LEU A 80 -4.40 18.51 -6.00
N PHE A 81 -3.48 17.54 -5.99
CA PHE A 81 -2.24 17.66 -6.74
C PHE A 81 -2.44 17.60 -8.25
N LEU A 82 -3.44 16.85 -8.75
CA LEU A 82 -3.78 16.86 -10.16
C LEU A 82 -4.18 18.25 -10.66
N VAL A 83 -5.01 18.97 -9.89
CA VAL A 83 -5.46 20.33 -10.23
C VAL A 83 -4.29 21.33 -10.14
N LEU A 84 -3.41 21.17 -9.15
CA LEU A 84 -2.29 22.08 -8.93
C LEU A 84 -1.05 21.74 -9.79
N HIS A 85 -1.03 20.58 -10.46
CA HIS A 85 0.15 20.04 -11.15
C HIS A 85 0.81 21.05 -12.08
N ASN A 86 0.05 21.60 -13.02
CA ASN A 86 0.59 22.54 -14.01
C ASN A 86 1.01 23.88 -13.38
N LEU A 87 0.39 24.29 -12.26
CA LEU A 87 0.77 25.51 -11.53
C LEU A 87 2.14 25.37 -10.84
N PHE A 88 2.55 24.15 -10.52
CA PHE A 88 3.82 23.90 -9.84
C PHE A 88 5.07 24.05 -10.73
N PHE A 89 4.91 24.05 -12.06
CA PHE A 89 6.02 24.31 -12.99
C PHE A 89 6.50 25.76 -12.95
N PRO A 90 5.65 26.79 -13.16
CA PRO A 90 6.11 28.19 -13.08
C PRO A 90 6.55 28.59 -11.65
N LEU A 91 6.08 27.87 -10.62
CA LEU A 91 6.52 28.06 -9.23
C LEU A 91 7.88 27.40 -8.92
N GLY A 92 8.44 26.62 -9.85
CA GLY A 92 9.72 25.91 -9.66
C GLY A 92 9.65 24.71 -8.70
N LEU A 93 8.45 24.23 -8.36
CA LEU A 93 8.26 23.04 -7.54
C LEU A 93 8.35 21.75 -8.36
N LEU A 94 7.94 21.80 -9.63
CA LEU A 94 8.15 20.75 -10.62
C LEU A 94 9.02 21.26 -11.76
N SER A 95 9.74 20.36 -12.42
CA SER A 95 10.67 20.71 -13.49
C SER A 95 10.68 19.66 -14.59
N GLU A 96 10.73 20.13 -15.83
CA GLU A 96 10.97 19.30 -17.02
C GLU A 96 12.47 19.03 -17.25
N THR A 97 13.35 19.65 -16.46
CA THR A 97 14.81 19.53 -16.57
C THR A 97 15.42 18.78 -15.40
N TYR A 98 14.95 19.05 -14.18
CA TYR A 98 15.45 18.42 -12.96
C TYR A 98 14.47 17.38 -12.44
N GLY A 99 14.95 16.15 -12.24
CA GLY A 99 14.11 14.99 -12.01
C GLY A 99 14.53 14.14 -10.83
N ASN A 100 14.13 12.87 -10.88
CA ASN A 100 14.47 11.87 -9.87
C ASN A 100 15.91 11.33 -10.06
N ALA A 101 16.38 10.51 -9.12
CA ALA A 101 17.72 9.94 -9.15
C ALA A 101 18.00 9.03 -10.38
N ALA A 102 16.96 8.58 -11.08
CA ALA A 102 17.08 7.80 -12.32
C ALA A 102 17.06 8.69 -13.59
N GLY A 103 17.08 10.02 -13.43
CA GLY A 103 17.03 10.98 -14.53
C GLY A 103 15.63 11.17 -15.14
N GLY A 104 14.59 10.57 -14.55
CA GLY A 104 13.21 10.78 -15.00
C GLY A 104 12.69 12.14 -14.56
N VAL A 105 12.03 12.86 -15.46
CA VAL A 105 11.38 14.16 -15.21
C VAL A 105 9.86 14.06 -15.32
N THR A 106 9.16 15.12 -14.94
CA THR A 106 7.71 15.25 -15.10
C THR A 106 7.39 16.42 -16.03
N HIS A 107 6.22 16.38 -16.65
CA HIS A 107 5.79 17.35 -17.66
C HIS A 107 4.42 17.92 -17.30
N PRO A 108 4.10 19.16 -17.73
CA PRO A 108 2.76 19.69 -17.64
C PRO A 108 1.76 18.74 -18.31
N TYR A 109 0.61 18.54 -17.68
CA TYR A 109 -0.43 17.68 -18.24
C TYR A 109 -1.27 18.46 -19.25
N ASP A 110 -1.48 17.87 -20.42
CA ASP A 110 -2.56 18.27 -21.30
C ASP A 110 -3.91 17.74 -20.77
N TRP A 111 -5.01 18.16 -21.40
CA TRP A 111 -6.36 17.76 -21.00
C TRP A 111 -6.52 16.23 -20.98
N THR A 112 -6.00 15.55 -21.99
CA THR A 112 -6.12 14.09 -22.14
C THR A 112 -5.39 13.37 -21.01
N THR A 113 -4.15 13.77 -20.71
CA THR A 113 -3.35 13.18 -19.63
C THR A 113 -3.97 13.48 -18.27
N ALA A 114 -4.47 14.70 -18.06
CA ALA A 114 -5.17 15.05 -16.82
C ALA A 114 -6.42 14.19 -16.61
N MET A 115 -7.22 13.96 -17.67
CA MET A 115 -8.41 13.12 -17.60
C MET A 115 -8.06 11.63 -17.40
N GLN A 116 -6.99 11.14 -18.05
CA GLN A 116 -6.50 9.79 -17.83
C GLN A 116 -5.99 9.59 -16.39
N ASN A 117 -5.31 10.58 -15.82
CA ASN A 117 -4.88 10.58 -14.43
C ASN A 117 -6.08 10.62 -13.48
N LEU A 118 -7.08 11.46 -13.73
CA LEU A 118 -8.33 11.48 -12.96
C LEU A 118 -9.00 10.10 -12.94
N TRP A 119 -9.17 9.49 -14.12
CA TRP A 119 -9.72 8.14 -14.25
C TRP A 119 -8.92 7.13 -13.42
N SER A 120 -7.60 7.16 -13.54
CA SER A 120 -6.68 6.27 -12.85
C SER A 120 -6.71 6.44 -11.33
N ILE A 121 -6.85 7.68 -10.85
CA ILE A 121 -6.95 8.01 -9.41
C ILE A 121 -8.20 7.38 -8.83
N VAL A 122 -9.34 7.53 -9.51
CA VAL A 122 -10.64 7.07 -9.00
C VAL A 122 -10.74 5.55 -9.07
N PHE A 123 -10.39 4.94 -10.21
CA PHE A 123 -10.71 3.52 -10.44
C PHE A 123 -9.58 2.54 -10.11
N ASN A 124 -8.32 2.98 -10.12
CA ASN A 124 -7.16 2.09 -9.93
C ASN A 124 -6.26 2.52 -8.76
N MET A 125 -6.61 3.60 -8.06
CA MET A 125 -5.73 4.24 -7.06
C MET A 125 -4.30 4.42 -7.61
N SER A 126 -4.21 4.92 -8.85
CA SER A 126 -2.98 5.22 -9.58
C SER A 126 -3.08 6.59 -10.25
N GLY A 127 -2.14 6.98 -11.10
CA GLY A 127 -2.21 8.27 -11.82
C GLY A 127 -2.06 9.52 -10.94
N TYR A 128 -1.69 9.35 -9.67
CA TYR A 128 -1.22 10.46 -8.83
C TYR A 128 0.17 10.91 -9.30
N ASP A 129 0.52 12.17 -9.04
CA ASP A 129 1.85 12.68 -9.38
C ASP A 129 2.94 11.99 -8.52
N VAL A 130 3.86 11.29 -9.16
CA VAL A 130 4.87 10.46 -8.47
C VAL A 130 5.97 11.30 -7.83
N PHE A 131 6.20 12.54 -8.28
CA PHE A 131 7.20 13.43 -7.72
C PHE A 131 6.70 14.07 -6.42
N LEU A 132 5.44 14.47 -6.38
CA LEU A 132 4.82 15.06 -5.18
C LEU A 132 4.31 14.01 -4.20
N ALA A 133 3.78 12.90 -4.73
CA ALA A 133 3.05 11.90 -3.97
C ALA A 133 3.67 10.49 -4.13
N GLY A 134 5.00 10.42 -4.25
CA GLY A 134 5.73 9.17 -4.51
C GLY A 134 5.44 8.03 -3.53
N ALA A 135 5.04 8.31 -2.29
CA ALA A 135 4.68 7.30 -1.29
C ALA A 135 3.22 6.78 -1.42
N PHE A 136 2.38 7.36 -2.29
CA PHE A 136 0.94 7.07 -2.33
C PHE A 136 0.60 5.66 -2.80
N TRP A 137 1.51 4.97 -3.48
CA TRP A 137 1.34 3.54 -3.80
C TRP A 137 1.05 2.71 -2.54
N PHE A 138 1.54 3.13 -1.37
CA PHE A 138 1.34 2.42 -0.12
C PHE A 138 -0.13 2.43 0.32
N PHE A 139 -0.89 3.50 0.03
CA PHE A 139 -2.33 3.56 0.30
C PHE A 139 -3.07 2.48 -0.49
N ARG A 140 -2.78 2.36 -1.79
CA ARG A 140 -3.34 1.32 -2.65
C ARG A 140 -2.92 -0.06 -2.15
N ALA A 141 -1.62 -0.27 -1.96
CA ALA A 141 -1.10 -1.58 -1.56
C ALA A 141 -1.74 -2.05 -0.25
N LEU A 142 -1.77 -1.19 0.78
CA LEU A 142 -2.38 -1.54 2.07
C LEU A 142 -3.90 -1.75 1.96
N PHE A 143 -4.59 -0.96 1.14
CA PHE A 143 -6.03 -1.10 0.93
C PHE A 143 -6.38 -2.42 0.24
N LEU A 144 -5.75 -2.70 -0.91
CA LEU A 144 -5.97 -3.92 -1.69
C LEU A 144 -5.53 -5.16 -0.93
N SER A 145 -4.35 -5.16 -0.29
CA SER A 145 -3.92 -6.28 0.57
C SER A 145 -4.89 -6.53 1.72
N SER A 146 -5.43 -5.48 2.36
CA SER A 146 -6.39 -5.67 3.46
C SER A 146 -7.69 -6.31 3.01
N ILE A 147 -8.21 -5.93 1.85
CA ILE A 147 -9.43 -6.52 1.27
C ILE A 147 -9.15 -7.95 0.81
N ALA A 148 -8.06 -8.15 0.07
CA ALA A 148 -7.65 -9.46 -0.42
C ALA A 148 -7.40 -10.43 0.74
N PHE A 149 -6.69 -10.01 1.79
CA PHE A 149 -6.47 -10.83 2.99
C PHE A 149 -7.79 -11.24 3.65
N LEU A 150 -8.75 -10.33 3.80
CA LEU A 150 -10.07 -10.67 4.33
C LEU A 150 -10.79 -11.72 3.46
N LEU A 151 -10.76 -11.54 2.14
CA LEU A 151 -11.41 -12.46 1.18
C LEU A 151 -10.74 -13.84 1.17
N LEU A 152 -9.41 -13.88 1.17
CA LEU A 152 -8.63 -15.11 1.20
C LEU A 152 -8.79 -15.84 2.53
N PHE A 153 -8.76 -15.12 3.66
CA PHE A 153 -9.03 -15.68 4.97
C PHE A 153 -10.44 -16.26 5.05
N LYS A 154 -11.45 -15.53 4.54
CA LYS A 154 -12.81 -16.06 4.41
C LYS A 154 -12.86 -17.32 3.53
N GLY A 155 -12.17 -17.32 2.40
CA GLY A 155 -12.06 -18.51 1.53
C GLY A 155 -11.46 -19.70 2.28
N ALA A 156 -10.40 -19.47 3.05
CA ALA A 156 -9.75 -20.49 3.87
C ALA A 156 -10.68 -21.06 4.96
N THR A 157 -11.58 -20.25 5.54
CA THR A 157 -12.59 -20.75 6.50
C THR A 157 -13.58 -21.73 5.89
N CYS A 158 -13.77 -21.71 4.58
CA CYS A 158 -14.63 -22.66 3.87
C CYS A 158 -13.95 -24.03 3.61
N ILE A 159 -12.63 -24.14 3.83
CA ILE A 159 -11.86 -25.35 3.57
C ILE A 159 -11.89 -26.26 4.81
N LYS A 160 -12.52 -27.44 4.67
CA LYS A 160 -12.76 -28.39 5.78
C LYS A 160 -11.50 -28.83 6.54
N TRP A 161 -10.34 -28.82 5.89
CA TRP A 161 -9.06 -29.21 6.49
C TRP A 161 -8.40 -28.09 7.30
N LEU A 162 -8.77 -26.82 7.07
CA LEU A 162 -8.22 -25.66 7.78
C LEU A 162 -9.07 -25.33 9.00
N LYS A 163 -8.95 -26.16 10.05
CA LYS A 163 -9.83 -26.10 11.23
C LYS A 163 -9.57 -24.91 12.17
N ASN A 164 -8.34 -24.38 12.18
CA ASN A 164 -7.93 -23.34 13.12
C ASN A 164 -7.61 -22.02 12.37
N PRO A 165 -7.93 -20.84 12.94
CA PRO A 165 -7.61 -19.53 12.34
C PRO A 165 -6.13 -19.36 12.01
N THR A 166 -5.24 -19.82 12.88
CA THR A 166 -3.79 -19.81 12.66
C THR A 166 -3.40 -20.60 11.42
N LEU A 167 -3.99 -21.78 11.23
CA LEU A 167 -3.72 -22.62 10.06
C LEU A 167 -4.30 -22.00 8.77
N GLN A 168 -5.48 -21.39 8.86
CA GLN A 168 -6.10 -20.65 7.75
C GLN A 168 -5.20 -19.49 7.31
N VAL A 169 -4.70 -18.69 8.24
CA VAL A 169 -3.79 -17.57 7.94
C VAL A 169 -2.43 -18.06 7.45
N ALA A 170 -1.87 -19.12 8.04
CA ALA A 170 -0.62 -19.72 7.55
C ALA A 170 -0.75 -20.22 6.11
N ALA A 171 -1.90 -20.81 5.74
CA ALA A 171 -2.19 -21.21 4.38
C ALA A 171 -2.29 -20.00 3.44
N VAL A 172 -2.99 -18.93 3.85
CA VAL A 172 -3.08 -17.68 3.07
C VAL A 172 -1.69 -17.07 2.86
N GLY A 173 -0.90 -16.91 3.92
CA GLY A 173 0.44 -16.32 3.85
C GLY A 173 1.42 -17.12 3.02
N THR A 174 1.39 -18.46 3.15
CA THR A 174 2.20 -19.36 2.31
C THR A 174 1.78 -19.26 0.84
N LEU A 175 0.48 -19.30 0.55
CA LEU A 175 -0.04 -19.17 -0.81
C LEU A 175 0.40 -17.84 -1.44
N THR A 176 0.20 -16.70 -0.78
CA THR A 176 0.56 -15.41 -1.35
C THR A 176 2.06 -15.20 -1.48
N LEU A 177 2.86 -15.81 -0.59
CA LEU A 177 4.32 -15.81 -0.74
C LEU A 177 4.74 -16.59 -1.98
N LEU A 178 4.20 -17.79 -2.18
CA LEU A 178 4.50 -18.60 -3.37
C LEU A 178 4.07 -17.88 -4.66
N LEU A 179 2.91 -17.22 -4.66
CA LEU A 179 2.46 -16.41 -5.79
C LEU A 179 3.39 -15.22 -6.04
N ALA A 180 3.87 -14.53 -5.00
CA ALA A 180 4.80 -13.40 -5.15
C ALA A 180 6.16 -13.86 -5.69
N ILE A 181 6.64 -15.02 -5.24
CA ILE A 181 7.85 -15.66 -5.75
C ILE A 181 7.68 -16.01 -7.23
N TRP A 182 6.61 -16.72 -7.58
CA TRP A 182 6.29 -17.08 -8.96
C TRP A 182 6.20 -15.84 -9.86
N GLN A 183 5.49 -14.81 -9.40
CA GLN A 183 5.39 -13.53 -10.10
C GLN A 183 6.76 -12.91 -10.38
N SER A 184 7.69 -13.00 -9.43
CA SER A 184 9.03 -12.40 -9.53
C SER A 184 9.93 -13.14 -10.52
N PHE A 185 9.80 -14.48 -10.59
CA PHE A 185 10.59 -15.31 -11.51
C PHE A 185 10.12 -15.16 -12.96
N ASP A 186 8.81 -15.20 -13.20
CA ASP A 186 8.25 -15.21 -14.56
C ASP A 186 7.88 -13.81 -15.06
N GLY A 187 8.13 -12.77 -14.27
CA GLY A 187 7.80 -11.38 -14.63
C GLY A 187 6.31 -11.11 -14.80
N LEU A 188 5.45 -11.92 -14.16
CA LEU A 188 4.00 -11.84 -14.28
C LEU A 188 3.45 -10.55 -13.68
N ARG A 189 2.28 -10.12 -14.16
CA ARG A 189 1.57 -8.94 -13.63
C ARG A 189 0.10 -9.27 -13.44
N ILE A 190 -0.43 -8.94 -12.27
CA ILE A 190 -1.88 -8.96 -12.03
C ILE A 190 -2.50 -7.82 -12.83
N THR A 191 -3.22 -8.16 -13.90
CA THR A 191 -3.88 -7.18 -14.75
C THR A 191 -4.90 -6.37 -13.94
N GLY A 192 -4.97 -5.07 -14.20
CA GLY A 192 -5.84 -4.16 -13.46
C GLY A 192 -5.30 -3.67 -12.11
N VAL A 193 -4.17 -4.18 -11.62
CA VAL A 193 -3.47 -3.62 -10.44
C VAL A 193 -2.27 -2.81 -10.91
N ALA A 194 -2.26 -1.51 -10.61
CA ALA A 194 -1.11 -0.66 -10.91
C ALA A 194 0.18 -1.22 -10.29
N GLN A 195 1.28 -1.21 -11.07
CA GLN A 195 2.58 -1.80 -10.72
C GLN A 195 2.57 -3.34 -10.56
N GLY A 196 1.53 -4.02 -11.06
CA GLY A 196 1.53 -5.45 -11.30
C GLY A 196 1.19 -6.33 -10.11
N GLY A 197 0.90 -5.80 -8.92
CA GLY A 197 0.35 -6.59 -7.81
C GLY A 197 1.35 -7.25 -6.85
N TYR A 198 2.66 -7.17 -7.12
CA TYR A 198 3.69 -7.77 -6.26
C TYR A 198 3.66 -7.20 -4.83
N ARG A 199 3.48 -5.88 -4.72
CA ARG A 199 3.40 -5.16 -3.44
C ARG A 199 2.20 -5.62 -2.63
N GLU A 200 1.09 -5.85 -3.31
CA GLU A 200 -0.15 -6.32 -2.72
C GLU A 200 0.00 -7.77 -2.20
N LEU A 201 0.64 -8.67 -2.96
CA LEU A 201 0.92 -10.04 -2.53
C LEU A 201 1.84 -10.09 -1.31
N MET A 202 2.96 -9.35 -1.34
CA MET A 202 3.86 -9.25 -0.19
C MET A 202 3.16 -8.63 1.02
N GLY A 203 2.30 -7.65 0.81
CA GLY A 203 1.48 -7.06 1.86
C GLY A 203 0.58 -8.09 2.55
N ILE A 204 -0.04 -9.01 1.80
CA ILE A 204 -0.85 -10.09 2.35
C ILE A 204 0.01 -11.08 3.15
N THR A 205 1.21 -11.42 2.66
CA THR A 205 2.15 -12.27 3.37
C THR A 205 2.57 -11.65 4.71
N PHE A 206 2.94 -10.36 4.73
CA PHE A 206 3.29 -9.67 5.98
C PHE A 206 2.11 -9.49 6.94
N MET A 207 0.91 -9.26 6.42
CA MET A 207 -0.32 -9.29 7.24
C MET A 207 -0.56 -10.67 7.85
N SER A 208 -0.28 -11.74 7.10
CA SER A 208 -0.39 -13.11 7.62
C SER A 208 0.62 -13.36 8.73
N ILE A 209 1.88 -12.93 8.55
CA ILE A 209 2.93 -13.01 9.58
C ILE A 209 2.52 -12.24 10.84
N GLY A 210 1.96 -11.04 10.70
CA GLY A 210 1.55 -10.25 11.86
C GLY A 210 0.35 -10.80 12.63
N PHE A 211 -0.49 -11.63 11.99
CA PHE A 211 -1.62 -12.27 12.64
C PHE A 211 -1.23 -13.54 13.40
N LEU A 212 -0.21 -14.27 12.92
CA LEU A 212 0.32 -15.49 13.55
C LEU A 212 1.02 -15.15 14.88
#